data_AF-A0A7K3WW48-F1
#
_entry.id   AF-A0A7K3WW48-F1
#
_cell.length_a   1.000
_cell.length_b   1.000
_cell.length_c   1.000
_cell.angle_alpha   90.00
_cell.angle_beta   90.00
_cell.angle_gamma   90.00
#
_symmetry.space_group_name_H-M   'P 1'
#
loop_
_entity.id
_entity.type
_entity.pdbx_description
1 polymer ?
#
loop_
_entity_poly.entity_id
_entity_poly.type
_entity_poly.pdbx_seq_one_letter_code
_entity_poly.pdbx_strand_id
1 'polypeptide(L)'
;MKRLDEIEKMSSKTALKVGLSVGTFFLFLTTSILVLVAGGLLGLIGLYAILSFNNLYLSLILLYLSFPFALWTVGRRIGKNLFNDKSTLRTSFEFSFGVNLIIWTVFYISQLLVGQSTEIVIWTIATVGITIILSILTTFTIGILIVNQTRKKINKAHNNG
;
A
#
# COMPACT_ATOMS: atom_id res chain seq x y z
N MET A 1 -9.45 -1.72 28.09
CA MET A 1 -10.03 -1.34 26.76
C MET A 1 -9.54 0.01 26.26
N LYS A 2 -9.61 1.12 27.03
CA LYS A 2 -9.16 2.46 26.57
C LYS A 2 -7.71 2.49 26.05
N ARG A 3 -6.76 1.88 26.79
CA ARG A 3 -5.34 1.78 26.40
C ARG A 3 -5.10 1.05 25.07
N LEU A 4 -5.87 0.01 24.77
CA LEU A 4 -5.75 -0.73 23.50
C LEU A 4 -6.22 0.13 22.32
N ASP A 5 -7.36 0.81 22.45
CA ASP A 5 -7.90 1.70 21.41
C ASP A 5 -6.93 2.86 21.11
N GLU A 6 -6.29 3.42 22.14
CA GLU A 6 -5.25 4.44 21.97
C GLU A 6 -4.03 3.93 21.19
N ILE A 7 -3.56 2.73 21.51
CA ILE A 7 -2.43 2.09 20.81
C ILE A 7 -2.80 1.79 19.35
N GLU A 8 -3.99 1.27 19.08
CA GLU A 8 -4.48 1.00 17.73
C GLU A 8 -4.61 2.29 16.89
N LYS A 9 -5.12 3.38 17.48
CA LYS A 9 -5.19 4.68 16.81
C LYS A 9 -3.80 5.28 16.57
N MET A 10 -2.88 5.09 17.50
CA MET A 10 -1.49 5.55 17.33
C MET A 10 -0.76 4.78 16.22
N SER A 11 -0.97 3.46 16.15
CA SER A 11 -0.38 2.62 15.13
C SER A 11 -0.97 2.92 13.75
N SER A 12 -2.29 3.10 13.64
CA SER A 12 -2.93 3.48 12.37
C SER A 12 -2.47 4.85 11.86
N LYS A 13 -2.35 5.85 12.74
CA LYS A 13 -1.78 7.16 12.39
C LYS A 13 -0.33 7.06 11.93
N THR A 14 0.46 6.19 12.56
CA THR A 14 1.86 5.95 12.15
C THR A 14 1.92 5.28 10.79
N ALA A 15 1.08 4.26 10.56
CA ALA A 15 0.98 3.57 9.28
C ALA A 15 0.55 4.52 8.15
N LEU A 16 -0.43 5.38 8.39
CA LEU A 16 -0.83 6.43 7.43
C LEU A 16 0.32 7.39 7.11
N LYS A 17 0.94 7.98 8.13
CA LYS A 17 1.99 8.99 7.93
C LYS A 17 3.17 8.41 7.14
N VAL A 18 3.67 7.25 7.56
CA VAL A 18 4.84 6.61 6.93
C VAL A 18 4.47 6.01 5.57
N GLY A 19 3.36 5.26 5.52
CA GLY A 19 2.91 4.59 4.30
C GLY A 19 2.56 5.55 3.18
N LEU A 20 1.85 6.65 3.48
CA LEU A 20 1.56 7.69 2.49
C LEU A 20 2.83 8.42 2.06
N SER A 21 3.71 8.81 3.00
CA SER A 21 4.97 9.48 2.64
C SER A 21 5.82 8.64 1.70
N VAL A 22 5.97 7.34 1.98
CA VAL A 22 6.74 6.42 1.12
C VAL A 22 6.01 6.20 -0.20
N GLY A 23 4.69 6.00 -0.17
CA GLY A 23 3.87 5.80 -1.38
C GLY A 23 3.94 7.00 -2.33
N THR A 24 3.75 8.22 -1.83
CA THR A 24 3.85 9.45 -2.62
C THR A 24 5.26 9.66 -3.17
N PHE A 25 6.30 9.42 -2.37
CA PHE A 25 7.69 9.50 -2.83
C PHE A 25 7.95 8.51 -3.97
N PHE A 26 7.47 7.27 -3.85
CA PHE A 26 7.64 6.25 -4.87
C PHE A 26 6.86 6.58 -6.14
N LEU A 27 5.64 7.12 -6.03
CA LEU A 27 4.86 7.60 -7.16
C LEU A 27 5.56 8.73 -7.91
N PHE A 28 6.12 9.71 -7.18
CA PHE A 28 6.90 10.78 -7.76
C PHE A 28 8.10 10.24 -8.53
N LEU A 29 8.91 9.39 -7.88
CA LEU A 29 10.10 8.80 -8.48
C LEU A 29 9.77 7.98 -9.73
N THR A 30 8.75 7.13 -9.66
CA THR A 30 8.32 6.27 -10.77
C THR A 30 7.82 7.11 -11.95
N THR A 31 7.03 8.15 -11.68
CA THR A 31 6.55 9.08 -12.70
C THR A 31 7.71 9.83 -13.36
N SER A 32 8.66 10.33 -12.58
CA SER A 32 9.85 11.02 -13.11
C SER A 32 10.69 10.10 -14.00
N ILE A 33 10.93 8.85 -13.58
CA ILE A 33 11.68 7.87 -14.38
C ILE A 33 10.93 7.58 -15.68
N LEU A 34 9.62 7.35 -15.62
CA LEU A 34 8.80 7.11 -16.81
C LEU A 34 8.85 8.28 -17.79
N VAL A 35 8.78 9.52 -17.32
CA VAL A 35 8.92 10.71 -18.17
C VAL A 35 10.29 10.77 -18.84
N LEU A 36 11.37 10.46 -18.11
CA LEU A 36 12.72 10.44 -18.66
C LEU A 36 12.90 9.33 -19.72
N VAL A 37 12.40 8.14 -19.45
CA VAL A 37 12.54 6.97 -20.34
C VAL A 37 11.65 7.08 -21.58
N ALA A 38 10.44 7.65 -21.46
CA ALA A 38 9.48 7.77 -22.55
C ALA A 38 9.70 9.00 -23.45
N GLY A 39 10.85 9.69 -23.36
CA GLY A 39 11.20 10.81 -24.24
C GLY A 39 10.58 12.15 -23.84
N GLY A 40 10.32 12.38 -22.55
CA GLY A 40 9.80 13.65 -22.02
C GLY A 40 8.28 13.79 -22.15
N LEU A 41 7.81 14.97 -22.57
CA LEU A 41 6.37 15.30 -22.69
C LEU A 41 5.62 14.42 -23.69
N LEU A 42 6.27 13.96 -24.77
CA LEU A 42 5.68 12.99 -25.71
C LEU A 42 5.42 11.64 -25.04
N GLY A 43 6.27 11.26 -24.09
CA GLY A 43 6.08 10.08 -23.26
C GLY A 43 4.83 10.14 -22.38
N LEU A 44 4.44 11.33 -21.91
CA LEU A 44 3.20 11.52 -21.15
C LEU A 44 1.95 11.25 -21.99
N ILE A 45 1.99 11.52 -23.30
CA ILE A 45 0.89 11.20 -24.22
C ILE A 45 0.77 9.69 -24.40
N GLY A 46 1.89 8.98 -24.56
CA GLY A 46 1.91 7.52 -24.58
C GLY A 46 1.41 6.92 -23.26
N LEU A 47 1.78 7.51 -22.14
CA LEU A 47 1.32 7.11 -20.80
C LEU A 47 -0.19 7.33 -20.64
N TYR A 48 -0.71 8.46 -21.12
CA TYR A 48 -2.15 8.72 -21.16
C TYR A 48 -2.89 7.70 -22.04
N ALA A 49 -2.33 7.34 -23.20
CA ALA A 49 -2.91 6.32 -24.06
C ALA A 49 -2.96 4.95 -23.37
N ILE A 50 -1.87 4.55 -22.69
CA ILE A 50 -1.81 3.29 -21.91
C ILE A 50 -2.80 3.32 -20.73
N LEU A 51 -2.88 4.44 -20.01
CA LEU A 51 -3.79 4.58 -18.87
C LEU A 51 -5.26 4.64 -19.29
N SER A 52 -5.54 5.21 -20.47
CA SER A 52 -6.88 5.25 -21.06
C SER A 52 -7.26 3.91 -21.66
N PHE A 53 -6.27 3.16 -22.16
CA PHE A 53 -6.47 1.78 -22.59
C PHE A 53 -6.96 0.94 -21.40
N ASN A 54 -8.07 0.23 -21.61
CA ASN A 54 -8.71 -0.60 -20.60
C ASN A 54 -9.16 0.16 -19.33
N ASN A 55 -9.37 1.48 -19.42
CA ASN A 55 -9.78 2.34 -18.30
C ASN A 55 -8.90 2.20 -17.04
N LEU A 56 -7.61 1.90 -17.22
CA LEU A 56 -6.65 1.72 -16.12
C LEU A 56 -6.59 2.93 -15.18
N TYR A 57 -6.82 4.14 -15.69
CA TYR A 57 -6.89 5.36 -14.90
C TYR A 57 -7.95 5.28 -13.77
N LEU A 58 -9.12 4.68 -14.02
CA LEU A 58 -10.17 4.54 -13.00
C LEU A 58 -9.74 3.56 -11.90
N SER A 59 -9.09 2.46 -12.27
CA SER A 59 -8.55 1.51 -11.29
C SER A 59 -7.43 2.10 -10.46
N LEU A 60 -6.58 2.95 -11.04
CA LEU A 60 -5.55 3.67 -10.30
C LEU A 60 -6.12 4.70 -9.31
N ILE A 61 -7.19 5.41 -9.68
CA ILE A 61 -7.89 6.31 -8.76
C ILE A 61 -8.46 5.53 -7.57
N LEU A 62 -9.14 4.40 -7.84
CA LEU A 62 -9.68 3.54 -6.79
C LEU A 62 -8.57 2.94 -5.91
N LEU A 63 -7.44 2.58 -6.51
CA LEU A 63 -6.25 2.11 -5.79
C LEU A 63 -5.74 3.20 -4.83
N TYR A 64 -5.62 4.44 -5.31
CA TYR A 64 -5.18 5.59 -4.52
C TYR A 64 -6.11 5.88 -3.35
N LEU A 65 -7.42 5.75 -3.53
CA LEU A 65 -8.41 5.90 -2.45
C LEU A 65 -8.39 4.73 -1.46
N SER A 66 -8.15 3.50 -1.95
CA SER A 66 -8.09 2.30 -1.12
C SER A 66 -6.83 2.22 -0.25
N PHE A 67 -5.74 2.85 -0.68
CA PHE A 67 -4.45 2.75 0.01
C PHE A 67 -4.47 3.36 1.43
N PRO A 68 -4.95 4.60 1.66
CA PRO A 68 -5.16 5.13 3.01
C PRO A 68 -6.06 4.22 3.87
N PHE A 69 -7.11 3.67 3.28
CA PHE A 69 -8.02 2.76 3.98
C PHE A 69 -7.32 1.47 4.41
N ALA A 70 -6.52 0.86 3.52
CA ALA A 70 -5.70 -0.30 3.82
C ALA A 70 -4.68 -0.02 4.94
N LEU A 71 -3.97 1.11 4.84
CA LEU A 71 -3.02 1.55 5.86
C LEU A 71 -3.67 1.77 7.22
N TRP A 72 -4.86 2.37 7.25
CA TRP A 72 -5.60 2.60 8.49
C TRP A 72 -6.03 1.28 9.13
N THR A 73 -6.75 0.44 8.38
CA THR A 73 -7.35 -0.80 8.88
C THR A 73 -6.30 -1.82 9.32
N VAL A 74 -5.28 -2.06 8.50
CA VAL A 74 -4.20 -2.99 8.81
C VAL A 74 -3.22 -2.36 9.82
N GLY A 75 -3.04 -1.04 9.80
CA GLY A 75 -2.27 -0.31 10.78
C GLY A 75 -2.81 -0.43 12.21
N ARG A 76 -4.13 -0.52 12.41
CA ARG A 76 -4.72 -0.85 13.73
C ARG A 76 -4.30 -2.24 14.21
N ARG A 77 -4.24 -3.23 13.31
CA ARG A 77 -3.82 -4.60 13.64
C ARG A 77 -2.37 -4.65 14.12
N ILE A 78 -1.49 -3.76 13.63
CA ILE A 78 -0.13 -3.62 14.18
C ILE A 78 -0.19 -3.29 15.67
N GLY A 79 -0.97 -2.29 16.07
CA GLY A 79 -1.10 -1.88 17.47
C GLY A 79 -1.60 -3.03 18.34
N LYS A 80 -2.64 -3.73 17.89
CA LYS A 80 -3.16 -4.92 18.57
C LYS A 80 -2.13 -6.05 18.68
N ASN A 81 -1.37 -6.32 17.61
CA ASN A 81 -0.35 -7.36 17.60
C ASN A 81 0.82 -7.03 18.54
N LEU A 82 1.25 -5.78 18.56
CA LEU A 82 2.29 -5.31 19.47
C LEU A 82 1.83 -5.30 20.93
N PHE A 83 0.55 -5.00 21.19
CA PHE A 83 -0.03 -5.11 22.53
C PHE A 83 -0.06 -6.55 23.05
N ASN A 84 -0.20 -7.53 22.14
CA ASN A 84 -0.17 -8.97 22.45
C ASN A 84 1.23 -9.58 22.31
N ASP A 85 2.29 -8.76 22.37
CA ASP A 85 3.70 -9.18 22.31
C ASP A 85 4.09 -10.04 21.09
N LYS A 86 3.35 -9.92 19.98
CA LYS A 86 3.77 -10.58 18.74
C LYS A 86 5.11 -10.03 18.24
N SER A 87 5.88 -10.91 17.60
CA SER A 87 7.17 -10.54 17.02
C SER A 87 7.02 -9.49 15.92
N THR A 88 8.04 -8.63 15.79
CA THR A 88 8.07 -7.58 14.76
C THR A 88 7.97 -8.18 13.37
N LEU A 89 8.75 -9.22 13.06
CA LEU A 89 8.74 -9.87 11.75
C LEU A 89 7.36 -10.40 11.36
N ARG A 90 6.69 -11.13 12.26
CA ARG A 90 5.34 -11.64 12.01
C ARG A 90 4.35 -10.50 11.79
N THR A 91 4.43 -9.45 12.60
CA THR A 91 3.55 -8.29 12.49
C THR A 91 3.76 -7.53 11.17
N SER A 92 5.01 -7.39 10.73
CA SER A 92 5.35 -6.77 9.44
C SER A 92 4.87 -7.61 8.25
N PHE A 93 4.95 -8.93 8.35
CA PHE A 93 4.41 -9.84 7.33
C PHE A 93 2.87 -9.76 7.26
N GLU A 94 2.19 -9.83 8.41
CA GLU A 94 0.73 -9.67 8.49
C GLU A 94 0.30 -8.28 7.92
N PHE A 95 1.10 -7.24 8.15
CA PHE A 95 0.86 -5.91 7.58
C PHE A 95 1.01 -5.91 6.06
N SER A 96 2.14 -6.38 5.54
CA SER A 96 2.40 -6.46 4.10
C SER A 96 1.32 -7.27 3.38
N PHE A 97 1.00 -8.46 3.90
CA PHE A 97 -0.04 -9.30 3.34
C PHE A 97 -1.41 -8.60 3.36
N GLY A 98 -1.80 -8.02 4.49
CA GLY A 98 -3.09 -7.33 4.61
C GLY A 98 -3.25 -6.13 3.69
N VAL A 99 -2.21 -5.30 3.56
CA VAL A 99 -2.22 -4.13 2.67
C VAL A 99 -2.29 -4.57 1.21
N ASN A 100 -1.46 -5.51 0.81
CA ASN A 100 -1.48 -6.05 -0.57
C ASN A 100 -2.83 -6.68 -0.90
N LEU A 101 -3.40 -7.47 0.01
CA LEU A 101 -4.67 -8.13 -0.22
C LEU A 101 -5.77 -7.10 -0.55
N ILE A 102 -5.86 -6.00 0.21
CA ILE A 102 -6.86 -4.94 -0.04
C ILE A 102 -6.60 -4.24 -1.37
N ILE A 103 -5.36 -3.78 -1.61
CA ILE A 103 -4.98 -3.05 -2.82
C ILE A 103 -5.29 -3.89 -4.07
N TRP A 104 -4.87 -5.16 -4.08
CA TRP A 104 -5.04 -6.05 -5.23
C TRP A 104 -6.48 -6.47 -5.44
N THR A 105 -7.23 -6.68 -4.37
CA THR A 105 -8.67 -6.95 -4.48
C THR A 105 -9.40 -5.77 -5.11
N VAL A 106 -9.12 -4.54 -4.66
CA VAL A 106 -9.74 -3.34 -5.23
C VAL A 106 -9.35 -3.15 -6.69
N PHE A 107 -8.06 -3.33 -7.01
CA PHE A 107 -7.59 -3.22 -8.39
C PHE A 107 -8.28 -4.23 -9.32
N TYR A 108 -8.32 -5.50 -8.89
CA TYR A 108 -8.93 -6.57 -9.65
C TYR A 108 -10.43 -6.36 -9.87
N ILE A 109 -11.17 -6.06 -8.80
CA ILE A 109 -12.61 -5.76 -8.90
C ILE A 109 -12.85 -4.57 -9.83
N SER A 110 -12.02 -3.52 -9.74
CA SER A 110 -12.14 -2.38 -10.63
C SER A 110 -11.91 -2.74 -12.10
N GLN A 111 -10.89 -3.56 -12.40
CA GLN A 111 -10.62 -4.00 -13.76
C GLN A 111 -11.71 -4.94 -14.30
N LEU A 112 -12.33 -5.76 -13.45
CA LEU A 112 -13.50 -6.55 -13.83
C LEU A 112 -14.73 -5.69 -14.17
N LEU A 113 -14.96 -4.61 -13.42
CA LEU A 113 -16.14 -3.76 -13.61
C LEU A 113 -15.99 -2.75 -14.74
N VAL A 114 -14.77 -2.29 -14.99
CA VAL A 114 -14.51 -1.10 -15.82
C VAL A 114 -13.56 -1.39 -16.99
N GLY A 115 -12.86 -2.52 -16.97
CA GLY A 115 -12.01 -2.96 -18.07
C GLY A 115 -12.81 -3.30 -19.33
N GLN A 116 -12.22 -3.01 -20.49
CA GLN A 116 -12.75 -3.27 -21.83
C GLN A 116 -12.05 -4.42 -22.56
N SER A 117 -11.07 -5.09 -21.94
CA SER A 117 -10.31 -6.20 -22.53
C SER A 117 -11.13 -7.49 -22.62
N THR A 118 -11.10 -8.15 -23.77
CA THR A 118 -11.68 -9.48 -24.00
C THR A 118 -10.88 -10.61 -23.34
N GLU A 119 -9.65 -10.31 -22.88
CA GLU A 119 -8.65 -11.25 -22.33
C GLU A 119 -8.30 -10.89 -20.87
N ILE A 120 -9.30 -10.45 -20.10
CA ILE A 120 -9.14 -9.96 -18.71
C ILE A 120 -8.35 -10.92 -17.81
N VAL A 121 -8.52 -12.23 -17.98
CA VAL A 121 -7.92 -13.24 -17.10
C VAL A 121 -6.40 -13.32 -17.28
N ILE A 122 -5.90 -13.35 -18.52
CA ILE A 122 -4.47 -13.49 -18.82
C ILE A 122 -3.70 -12.23 -18.41
N TRP A 123 -4.24 -11.05 -18.71
CA TRP A 123 -3.66 -9.78 -18.29
C TRP A 123 -3.64 -9.62 -16.77
N THR A 124 -4.72 -10.04 -16.10
CA THR A 124 -4.75 -10.04 -14.64
C THR A 124 -3.65 -10.94 -14.08
N ILE A 125 -3.49 -12.17 -14.57
CA ILE A 125 -2.48 -13.11 -14.06
C ILE A 125 -1.07 -12.55 -14.24
N ALA A 126 -0.76 -11.98 -15.42
CA ALA A 126 0.55 -11.40 -15.70
C ALA A 126 0.87 -10.18 -14.80
N THR A 127 -0.09 -9.26 -14.66
CA THR A 127 0.06 -8.07 -13.81
C THR A 127 0.12 -8.44 -12.33
N VAL A 128 -0.68 -9.39 -11.88
CA VAL A 128 -0.69 -9.86 -10.49
C VAL A 128 0.60 -10.61 -10.15
N GLY A 129 1.11 -11.49 -11.00
CA GLY A 129 2.32 -12.27 -10.74
C GLY A 129 3.57 -11.40 -10.54
N ILE A 130 3.83 -10.46 -11.45
CA ILE A 130 4.99 -9.56 -11.37
C ILE A 130 4.85 -8.61 -10.18
N THR A 131 3.64 -8.10 -9.95
CA THR A 131 3.46 -7.07 -8.93
C THR A 131 3.33 -7.66 -7.53
N ILE A 132 2.84 -8.88 -7.33
CA ILE A 132 2.87 -9.57 -6.02
C ILE A 132 4.31 -9.69 -5.51
N ILE A 133 5.25 -10.13 -6.35
CA ILE A 133 6.63 -10.36 -5.92
C ILE A 133 7.30 -9.04 -5.52
N LEU A 134 7.12 -7.99 -6.34
CA LEU A 134 7.70 -6.66 -6.09
C LEU A 134 6.98 -5.90 -4.96
N SER A 135 5.66 -6.05 -4.85
CA SER A 135 4.86 -5.36 -3.84
C SER A 135 5.04 -5.98 -2.48
N ILE A 136 5.19 -7.31 -2.35
CA ILE A 136 5.44 -7.97 -1.06
C ILE A 136 6.74 -7.47 -0.44
N LEU A 137 7.86 -7.46 -1.17
CA LEU A 137 9.16 -7.03 -0.60
C LEU A 137 9.14 -5.55 -0.17
N THR A 138 8.56 -4.69 -1.00
CA THR A 138 8.48 -3.25 -0.72
C THR A 138 7.56 -2.96 0.46
N THR A 139 6.36 -3.55 0.47
CA THR A 139 5.40 -3.38 1.57
C THR A 139 5.86 -4.05 2.86
N PHE A 140 6.65 -5.13 2.79
CA PHE A 140 7.27 -5.76 3.95
C PHE A 140 8.32 -4.86 4.58
N THR A 141 9.19 -4.26 3.76
CA THR A 141 10.19 -3.28 4.22
C THR A 141 9.52 -2.08 4.89
N ILE A 142 8.48 -1.52 4.25
CA ILE A 142 7.66 -0.45 4.82
C ILE A 142 6.98 -0.91 6.12
N GLY A 143 6.49 -2.16 6.15
CA GLY A 143 5.89 -2.78 7.32
C GLY A 143 6.86 -2.88 8.50
N ILE A 144 8.13 -3.26 8.28
CA ILE A 144 9.18 -3.25 9.31
C ILE A 144 9.37 -1.83 9.85
N LEU A 145 9.48 -0.83 8.97
CA LEU A 145 9.64 0.57 9.37
C LEU A 145 8.48 1.05 10.25
N ILE A 146 7.24 0.78 9.84
CA ILE A 146 6.04 1.16 10.60
C ILE A 146 6.02 0.47 11.96
N VAL A 147 6.20 -0.86 12.00
CA VAL A 147 6.16 -1.64 13.25
C VAL A 147 7.24 -1.15 14.24
N ASN A 148 8.46 -0.91 13.76
CA ASN A 148 9.55 -0.41 14.60
C ASN A 148 9.26 0.99 15.15
N GLN A 149 8.71 1.90 14.32
CA GLN A 149 8.32 3.23 14.78
C GLN A 149 7.16 3.17 15.79
N THR A 150 6.17 2.33 15.56
CA THR A 150 5.05 2.13 16.50
C THR A 150 5.56 1.59 17.83
N ARG A 151 6.42 0.55 17.84
CA ARG A 151 7.01 -0.01 19.06
C ARG A 151 7.77 1.06 19.86
N LYS A 152 8.60 1.87 19.19
CA LYS A 152 9.30 3.00 19.85
C LYS A 152 8.35 3.99 20.50
N LYS A 153 7.24 4.33 19.84
CA LYS A 153 6.23 5.25 20.40
C LYS A 153 5.48 4.65 21.60
N ILE A 154 5.12 3.37 21.54
CA ILE A 154 4.48 2.65 22.65
C ILE A 154 5.39 2.65 23.88
N ASN A 155 6.67 2.28 23.71
CA ASN A 155 7.63 2.25 24.81
C ASN A 155 7.84 3.64 25.42
N LYS A 156 7.92 4.69 24.59
CA LYS A 156 8.05 6.08 25.07
C LYS A 156 6.82 6.53 25.86
N ALA A 157 5.61 6.15 25.41
CA ALA A 157 4.38 6.47 26.12
C ALA A 157 4.28 5.72 27.47
N HIS A 158 4.89 4.54 27.59
CA HIS A 158 4.93 3.79 28.83
C HIS A 158 5.93 4.36 29.85
N ASN A 159 7.09 4.86 29.39
CA ASN A 159 8.13 5.41 30.27
C ASN A 159 7.84 6.85 30.76
N ASN A 160 6.85 7.53 30.16
CA ASN A 160 6.49 8.92 30.47
C ASN A 160 5.20 9.07 31.27
N GLY A 161 4.58 7.95 31.72
CA GLY A 161 3.37 7.94 32.53
C GLY A 161 3.59 7.14 33.81
#